data_AF-A0A0F9E9T1-F1
#
_entry.id   AF-A0A0F9E9T1-F1
#
_cell.length_a   1.000
_cell.length_b   1.000
_cell.length_c   1.000
_cell.angle_alpha   90.00
_cell.angle_beta   90.00
_cell.angle_gamma   90.00
#
_symmetry.space_group_name_H-M   'P 1'
#
loop_
_entity.id
_entity.type
_entity.pdbx_description
1 polymer ?
#
loop_
_entity_poly.entity_id
_entity_poly.type
_entity_poly.pdbx_seq_one_letter_code
_entity_poly.pdbx_strand_id
1 'polypeptide(L)'
;MQIDPTIVTAIMALFGIGVIGIVEFVKRIFGTTGKAVVNFIITAVVSAGATAAYLVQADMFSIGMFIIYSILIFGEASGLYHVFAKKTA
;
A
#
# COMPACT_ATOMS: atom_id res chain seq x y z
N MET A 1 13.93 -15.00 0.31
CA MET A 1 12.56 -14.82 -0.20
C MET A 1 12.65 -13.85 -1.37
N GLN A 2 12.38 -14.29 -2.60
CA GLN A 2 12.31 -13.37 -3.74
C GLN A 2 11.00 -12.59 -3.64
N ILE A 3 11.07 -11.26 -3.71
CA ILE A 3 9.88 -10.39 -3.73
C ILE A 3 9.33 -10.45 -5.15
N ASP A 4 8.06 -10.84 -5.29
CA ASP A 4 7.38 -10.85 -6.58
C ASP A 4 6.73 -9.48 -6.83
N PRO A 5 7.19 -8.72 -7.83
CA PRO A 5 6.63 -7.40 -8.13
C PRO A 5 5.15 -7.46 -8.53
N THR A 6 4.68 -8.59 -9.06
CA THR A 6 3.28 -8.80 -9.47
C THR A 6 2.33 -8.70 -8.28
N ILE A 7 2.73 -9.21 -7.12
CA ILE A 7 1.96 -9.15 -5.88
C ILE A 7 1.82 -7.70 -5.41
N VAL A 8 2.90 -6.91 -5.49
CA VAL A 8 2.88 -5.49 -5.11
C VAL A 8 1.90 -4.73 -6.01
N THR A 9 1.97 -4.93 -7.32
CA THR A 9 1.05 -4.29 -8.29
C THR A 9 -0.40 -4.70 -8.05
N ALA A 10 -0.66 -5.98 -7.76
CA ALA A 10 -1.99 -6.48 -7.47
C ALA A 10 -2.58 -5.86 -6.19
N ILE A 11 -1.79 -5.75 -5.11
CA ILE A 11 -2.20 -5.08 -3.87
C ILE A 11 -2.47 -3.60 -4.15
N MET A 12 -1.58 -2.94 -4.90
CA MET A 12 -1.77 -1.53 -5.28
C MET A 12 -3.03 -1.32 -6.12
N ALA A 13 -3.53 -2.33 -6.85
CA ALA A 13 -4.72 -2.26 -7.70
C ALA A 13 -6.01 -2.77 -7.02
N LEU A 14 -5.92 -3.40 -5.85
CA LEU A 14 -6.99 -4.20 -5.21
C LEU A 14 -8.36 -3.49 -5.09
N PHE A 15 -8.36 -2.16 -5.01
CA PHE A 15 -9.55 -1.37 -4.69
C PHE A 15 -10.14 -0.58 -5.86
N GLY A 16 -9.81 -0.93 -7.12
CA GLY A 16 -10.35 -0.29 -8.33
C GLY A 16 -9.83 1.13 -8.61
N ILE A 17 -9.43 1.88 -7.56
CA ILE A 17 -8.80 3.21 -7.60
C ILE A 17 -7.34 3.14 -7.08
N GLY A 18 -6.95 1.95 -6.63
CA GLY A 18 -5.69 1.64 -5.98
C GLY A 18 -5.55 2.14 -4.54
N VAL A 19 -4.54 1.62 -3.83
CA VAL A 19 -4.28 1.94 -2.40
C VAL A 19 -4.11 3.46 -2.20
N ILE A 20 -3.46 4.13 -3.14
CA ILE A 20 -3.28 5.59 -3.15
C ILE A 20 -4.63 6.32 -3.13
N GLY A 21 -5.59 5.86 -3.93
CA GLY A 21 -6.93 6.44 -3.98
C GLY A 21 -7.67 6.35 -2.65
N ILE A 22 -7.54 5.22 -1.94
CA ILE A 22 -8.13 5.05 -0.61
C ILE A 22 -7.44 5.95 0.41
N VAL A 23 -6.10 5.99 0.38
CA VAL A 23 -5.32 6.84 1.28
C VAL A 23 -5.77 8.30 1.15
N GLU A 24 -5.93 8.80 -0.08
CA GLU A 24 -6.41 10.17 -0.33
C GLU A 24 -7.88 10.36 0.08
N PHE A 25 -8.74 9.36 -0.16
CA PHE A 25 -10.14 9.40 0.28
C PHE A 25 -10.25 9.49 1.82
N VAL A 26 -9.49 8.68 2.54
CA VAL A 26 -9.47 8.67 4.02
C VAL A 26 -8.94 10.01 4.54
N LYS A 27 -7.84 10.52 4.00
CA LYS A 27 -7.30 11.85 4.38
C LYS A 27 -8.33 12.97 4.17
N ARG A 28 -9.08 12.93 3.07
CA ARG A 28 -10.15 13.90 2.78
C ARG A 28 -11.30 13.80 3.78
N ILE A 29 -11.75 12.59 4.13
CA ILE A 29 -12.81 12.39 5.13
C ILE A 29 -12.39 12.95 6.49
N PHE A 30 -11.17 12.66 6.94
CA PHE A 30 -10.69 13.08 8.25
C PHE A 30 -10.14 14.52 8.28
N GLY A 31 -10.18 15.25 7.15
CA GLY A 31 -9.65 16.61 7.06
C GLY A 31 -8.18 16.72 7.46
N THR A 32 -7.37 15.69 7.19
CA THR A 32 -5.97 15.62 7.63
C THR A 32 -5.01 16.23 6.62
N THR A 33 -5.52 16.84 5.56
CA THR A 33 -4.76 17.56 4.53
C THR A 33 -3.91 18.66 5.18
N GLY A 34 -2.60 18.42 5.32
CA GLY A 34 -1.64 19.30 6.02
C GLY A 34 -1.02 18.73 7.31
N LYS A 35 -1.56 17.64 7.87
CA LYS A 35 -1.00 16.96 9.06
C LYS A 35 -0.11 15.81 8.63
N ALA A 36 1.18 16.09 8.39
CA ALA A 36 2.15 15.12 7.87
C ALA A 36 2.18 13.79 8.65
N VAL A 37 2.22 13.85 9.99
CA VAL A 37 2.25 12.65 10.85
C VAL A 37 0.96 11.82 10.73
N VAL A 38 -0.20 12.48 10.72
CA VAL A 38 -1.50 11.79 10.62
C VAL A 38 -1.67 11.15 9.24
N ASN A 39 -1.23 11.85 8.20
CA ASN A 39 -1.23 11.33 6.84
C ASN A 39 -0.34 10.10 6.70
N PHE A 40 0.82 10.09 7.36
CA PHE A 40 1.73 8.94 7.38
C PHE A 40 1.09 7.72 8.06
N ILE A 41 0.44 7.93 9.21
CA ILE A 41 -0.27 6.87 9.93
C ILE A 41 -1.41 6.30 9.09
N ILE A 42 -2.23 7.17 8.46
CA ILE A 42 -3.31 6.73 7.57
C ILE A 42 -2.76 5.88 6.42
N THR A 43 -1.69 6.35 5.77
CA THR A 43 -1.05 5.59 4.69
C THR A 43 -0.55 4.23 5.17
N ALA A 44 0.06 4.15 6.37
CA ALA A 44 0.55 2.89 6.95
C ALA A 44 -0.58 1.90 7.22
N VAL A 45 -1.65 2.36 7.87
CA VAL A 45 -2.81 1.52 8.21
C VAL A 45 -3.51 1.01 6.95
N VAL A 46 -3.75 1.89 5.98
CA VAL A 46 -4.40 1.50 4.73
C VAL A 46 -3.54 0.54 3.91
N SER A 47 -2.23 0.78 3.83
CA SER A 47 -1.29 -0.09 3.11
C SER A 47 -1.18 -1.48 3.74
N ALA A 48 -1.10 -1.54 5.07
CA ALA A 48 -1.11 -2.80 5.80
C ALA A 48 -2.45 -3.54 5.64
N GLY A 49 -3.58 -2.82 5.76
CA GLY A 49 -4.92 -3.39 5.55
C GLY A 49 -5.11 -3.96 4.15
N ALA A 50 -4.69 -3.21 3.12
CA ALA A 50 -4.70 -3.66 1.73
C ALA A 50 -3.85 -4.92 1.51
N THR A 51 -2.65 -4.94 2.11
CA THR A 51 -1.74 -6.07 2.03
C THR A 51 -2.32 -7.31 2.71
N ALA A 52 -2.86 -7.16 3.92
CA ALA A 52 -3.52 -8.25 4.63
C ALA A 52 -4.70 -8.81 3.84
N ALA A 53 -5.57 -7.92 3.32
CA ALA A 53 -6.75 -8.32 2.55
C ALA A 53 -6.37 -9.15 1.31
N TYR A 54 -5.39 -8.70 0.53
CA TYR A 54 -4.91 -9.45 -0.64
C TYR A 54 -4.30 -10.79 -0.24
N LEU A 55 -3.40 -10.81 0.75
CA LEU A 55 -2.71 -12.04 1.14
C LEU A 55 -3.67 -13.09 1.70
N VAL A 56 -4.71 -12.66 2.42
CA VAL A 56 -5.79 -13.55 2.87
C VAL A 56 -6.61 -14.03 1.68
N GLN A 57 -7.01 -13.15 0.76
CA GLN A 57 -7.80 -13.53 -0.41
C GLN A 57 -7.07 -14.49 -1.36
N ALA A 58 -5.74 -14.36 -1.45
CA ALA A 58 -4.91 -15.21 -2.30
C ALA A 58 -4.51 -16.53 -1.62
N ASP A 59 -4.95 -16.82 -0.39
CA ASP A 59 -4.48 -17.95 0.43
C ASP A 59 -2.95 -17.99 0.60
N MET A 60 -2.30 -16.82 0.56
CA MET A 60 -0.84 -16.63 0.68
C MET A 60 -0.45 -15.99 2.01
N PHE A 61 -1.37 -15.92 2.97
CA PHE A 61 -1.14 -15.19 4.21
C PHE A 61 -0.05 -15.85 5.05
N SER A 62 1.02 -15.09 5.25
CA SER A 62 2.12 -15.40 6.16
C SER A 62 2.56 -14.11 6.82
N ILE A 63 2.88 -14.16 8.11
CA ILE A 63 3.33 -12.98 8.87
C ILE A 63 4.57 -12.36 8.20
N GLY A 64 5.48 -13.17 7.67
CA GLY A 64 6.66 -12.67 6.95
C GLY A 64 6.31 -11.94 5.66
N MET A 65 5.39 -12.50 4.87
CA MET A 65 4.89 -11.86 3.64
C MET A 65 4.16 -10.55 3.97
N PHE A 66 3.30 -10.59 4.98
CA PHE A 66 2.55 -9.43 5.44
C PHE A 66 3.48 -8.26 5.81
N ILE A 67 4.53 -8.50 6.60
CA ILE A 67 5.48 -7.45 7.00
C ILE A 67 6.20 -6.88 5.78
N ILE A 68 6.75 -7.75 4.92
CA ILE A 68 7.54 -7.33 3.75
C ILE A 68 6.68 -6.52 2.78
N TYR A 69 5.52 -7.05 2.37
CA TYR A 69 4.65 -6.38 1.40
C TYR A 69 4.02 -5.11 1.99
N SER A 70 3.70 -5.07 3.29
CA SER A 70 3.14 -3.86 3.91
C SER A 70 4.12 -2.70 3.85
N ILE A 71 5.42 -2.95 4.06
CA ILE A 71 6.46 -1.92 3.97
C ILE A 71 6.60 -1.42 2.53
N LEU A 72 6.55 -2.32 1.54
CA LEU A 72 6.66 -1.95 0.12
C LEU A 72 5.46 -1.12 -0.35
N ILE A 73 4.24 -1.56 -0.02
CA ILE A 73 3.00 -0.86 -0.37
C ILE A 73 2.93 0.48 0.35
N PHE A 74 3.39 0.53 1.59
CA PHE A 74 3.51 1.78 2.32
C PHE A 74 4.49 2.76 1.67
N GLY A 75 5.67 2.28 1.25
CA GLY A 75 6.67 3.09 0.55
C GLY A 75 6.13 3.68 -0.76
N GLU A 76 5.43 2.86 -1.55
CA GLU A 76 4.78 3.29 -2.80
C GLU A 76 3.62 4.27 -2.54
N ALA A 77 2.74 3.98 -1.58
CA ALA A 77 1.57 4.82 -1.30
C ALA A 77 1.91 6.14 -0.57
N SER A 78 3.04 6.20 0.13
CA SER A 78 3.54 7.41 0.78
C SER A 78 4.34 8.33 -0.15
N GLY A 79 4.73 7.83 -1.34
CA GLY A 79 5.61 8.55 -2.26
C GLY A 79 7.08 8.64 -1.80
N LEU A 80 7.47 7.88 -0.76
CA LEU A 80 8.85 7.80 -0.30
C LEU A 80 9.75 7.09 -1.32
N TYR A 81 9.20 6.11 -2.04
CA TYR A 81 9.86 5.43 -3.15
C TYR A 81 8.82 5.08 -4.22
N HIS A 82 9.11 5.42 -5.48
CA HIS A 82 8.44 4.86 -6.65
C HIS A 82 9.34 3.78 -7.25
N VAL A 83 9.38 2.61 -6.63
CA VAL A 83 10.17 1.47 -7.09
C VAL A 83 9.68 1.00 -8.48
N PHE A 84 8.40 1.20 -8.79
CA PHE A 84 7.80 0.73 -10.05
C PHE A 84 7.48 1.81 -11.10
N ALA A 85 7.62 3.10 -10.81
CA ALA A 85 7.43 4.15 -11.83
C ALA A 85 8.59 4.27 -12.83
N LYS A 86 9.73 3.58 -12.60
CA LYS A 86 10.96 3.73 -13.41
C LYS A 86 11.28 2.53 -14.31
N LYS A 87 10.29 1.70 -14.66
CA LYS A 87 10.42 0.64 -15.70
C LYS A 87 9.38 0.79 -16.82
N THR A 88 9.26 2.00 -17.35
CA THR A 88 8.77 2.27 -18.70
C THR A 88 9.82 3.07 -19.43
N ALA A 89 10.84 2.37 -19.91
CA ALA A 89 11.73 2.80 -20.99
C ALA A 89 12.08 1.55 -21.79
#